data_AF-A0A925XMW9-F1
#
_entry.id   AF-A0A925XMW9-F1
#
_cell.length_a   1.000
_cell.length_b   1.000
_cell.length_c   1.000
_cell.angle_alpha   90.00
_cell.angle_beta   90.00
_cell.angle_gamma   90.00
#
_symmetry.space_group_name_H-M   'P 1'
#
loop_
_entity.id
_entity.type
_entity.pdbx_description
1 polymer ?
#
loop_
_entity_poly.entity_id
_entity_poly.type
_entity_poly.pdbx_seq_one_letter_code
_entity_poly.pdbx_strand_id
1 'polypeptide(L)'
;TIIAGVLLDMFANGAAVVAAVVLLLAIAGRIAAQFIPHSPAADPALRINWNPFSETWANLRIAHSDRAVFNSILGISWLWFFGSVFLTSLAPFARDILGGNEAVVTFLLAVFSIGIGAGALLTERLSGRKVEIGLVPLGSIGMTVFAADLYFASRGIAPMASGGFLQFIALDGAWRVVLDLALLSGFAGLYSVPLYALIQSRAQKTHVARIVAANNILNALFIVVASIGAAALLAAGLTIPQLFLVAALMNAAVATYIYRLVPEFLLRFLAWVVAHLLYRVRSTGSDRLPEAGPVVLVCNHVSFVDAVVIMGESPRPIRFVMDHQIFRIPILRTFFRQLKAIPIASAKTDAATLQRAHESIEQALDEGEMVCIFPEGRITDTGELSPFKPGVRRIVERNPVPVIPMALRGLWGSFFSRYGGEAFSLPVDARLRRGFRSQLELVVGEPVPAESATPELLMQRVQALRGAHQ
;
A
#
# COMPACT_ATOMS: atom_id res chain seq x y z
N THR A 1 11.68 19.06 -21.42
CA THR A 1 10.44 19.71 -21.87
C THR A 1 10.26 21.10 -21.28
N ILE A 2 10.15 21.27 -19.96
CA ILE A 2 9.95 22.60 -19.33
C ILE A 2 11.09 23.59 -19.67
N ILE A 3 12.35 23.16 -19.52
CA ILE A 3 13.53 23.98 -19.86
C ILE A 3 13.59 24.31 -21.37
N ALA A 4 13.07 23.43 -22.22
CA ALA A 4 13.09 23.64 -23.66
C ALA A 4 12.20 24.82 -24.07
N GLY A 5 11.04 25.02 -23.42
CA GLY A 5 10.19 26.19 -23.64
C GLY A 5 10.91 27.49 -23.31
N VAL A 6 11.61 27.54 -22.17
CA VAL A 6 12.40 28.72 -21.76
C VAL A 6 13.55 28.99 -22.74
N LEU A 7 14.26 27.95 -23.19
CA LEU A 7 15.36 28.08 -24.13
C LEU A 7 14.91 28.55 -25.53
N LEU A 8 13.70 28.21 -25.94
CA LEU A 8 13.12 28.68 -27.21
C LEU A 8 12.88 30.19 -27.18
N ASP A 9 12.38 30.72 -26.07
CA ASP A 9 12.04 32.14 -25.93
C ASP A 9 13.26 33.02 -25.57
N MET A 10 14.28 32.45 -24.92
CA MET A 10 15.44 33.21 -24.41
C MET A 10 16.49 33.54 -25.48
N PHE A 11 16.53 32.80 -26.59
CA PHE A 11 17.54 32.97 -27.64
C PHE A 11 16.90 33.19 -29.02
N ALA A 12 17.46 34.11 -29.81
CA ALA A 12 17.04 34.33 -31.19
C ALA A 12 17.12 33.06 -32.07
N ASN A 13 18.06 32.15 -31.77
CA ASN A 13 18.19 30.83 -32.39
C ASN A 13 17.77 29.70 -31.43
N GLY A 14 16.73 29.91 -30.62
CA GLY A 14 16.31 28.99 -29.57
C GLY A 14 16.12 27.54 -30.03
N ALA A 15 15.59 27.33 -31.24
CA ALA A 15 15.42 25.99 -31.82
C ALA A 15 16.76 25.26 -32.01
N ALA A 16 17.79 25.95 -32.50
CA ALA A 16 19.13 25.37 -32.68
C ALA A 16 19.81 25.09 -31.33
N VAL A 17 19.62 25.97 -30.34
CA VAL A 17 20.11 25.77 -28.97
C VAL A 17 19.48 24.54 -28.34
N VAL A 18 18.16 24.39 -28.42
CA VAL A 18 17.44 23.22 -27.90
C VAL A 18 17.90 21.94 -28.58
N ALA A 19 18.04 21.93 -29.91
CA ALA A 19 18.54 20.79 -30.66
C ALA A 19 19.96 20.38 -30.21
N ALA A 20 20.88 21.33 -30.05
CA ALA A 20 22.23 21.07 -29.58
C ALA A 20 22.24 20.48 -28.15
N VAL A 21 21.44 21.04 -27.25
CA VAL A 21 21.31 20.53 -25.86
C VAL A 21 20.75 19.10 -25.84
N VAL A 22 19.71 18.82 -26.62
CA VAL A 22 19.13 17.47 -26.73
C VAL A 22 20.16 16.47 -27.24
N LEU A 23 20.95 16.84 -28.26
CA LEU A 23 21.99 15.98 -28.83
C LEU A 23 23.11 15.71 -27.81
N LEU A 24 23.58 16.75 -27.10
CA LEU A 24 24.58 16.61 -26.05
C LEU A 24 24.09 15.70 -24.92
N LEU A 25 22.84 15.87 -24.48
CA LEU A 25 22.24 15.01 -23.45
C LEU A 25 22.10 13.56 -23.94
N ALA A 26 21.72 13.34 -25.20
CA ALA A 26 21.62 12.00 -25.78
C ALA A 26 23.00 11.31 -25.86
N ILE A 27 24.04 12.03 -26.28
CA ILE A 27 25.43 11.52 -26.32
C ILE A 27 25.90 11.20 -24.90
N ALA A 28 25.72 12.12 -23.95
CA ALA A 28 26.08 11.90 -22.55
C ALA A 28 25.36 10.68 -21.97
N GLY A 29 24.05 10.53 -22.24
CA GLY A 29 23.27 9.37 -21.85
C GLY A 29 23.78 8.07 -22.48
N ARG A 30 24.17 8.08 -23.75
CA ARG A 30 24.73 6.92 -24.46
C ARG A 30 26.10 6.51 -23.90
N ILE A 31 26.94 7.47 -23.52
CA ILE A 31 28.24 7.23 -22.87
C ILE A 31 27.99 6.65 -21.47
N ALA A 32 27.11 7.27 -20.68
CA ALA A 32 26.75 6.78 -19.35
C ALA A 32 26.21 5.34 -19.40
N ALA A 33 25.41 4.99 -20.41
CA ALA A 33 24.89 3.64 -20.60
C ALA A 33 25.97 2.57 -20.82
N GLN A 34 27.19 2.93 -21.24
CA GLN A 34 28.30 1.98 -21.38
C GLN A 34 28.85 1.51 -20.02
N PHE A 35 28.59 2.28 -18.96
CA PHE A 35 29.02 1.94 -17.60
C PHE A 35 27.98 1.10 -16.85
N ILE A 36 26.85 0.74 -17.48
CA ILE A 36 25.86 -0.17 -16.89
C ILE A 36 26.48 -1.58 -16.82
N PRO A 37 26.59 -2.19 -15.63
CA PRO A 37 27.13 -3.54 -15.48
C PRO A 37 26.36 -4.57 -16.30
N HIS A 38 27.05 -5.61 -16.78
CA HIS A 38 26.42 -6.70 -17.52
C HIS A 38 25.37 -7.40 -16.66
N SER A 39 24.14 -7.54 -17.18
CA SER A 39 23.05 -8.27 -16.55
C SER A 39 22.69 -9.47 -17.43
N PRO A 40 22.89 -10.72 -16.96
CA PRO A 40 22.62 -11.91 -17.76
C PRO A 40 21.12 -12.08 -18.01
N ALA A 41 20.77 -12.76 -19.12
CA ALA A 41 19.37 -13.04 -19.44
C ALA A 41 18.71 -13.89 -18.35
N ALA A 42 17.52 -13.48 -17.90
CA ALA A 42 16.75 -14.20 -16.89
C ALA A 42 16.28 -15.59 -17.37
N ASP A 43 16.11 -15.75 -18.69
CA ASP A 43 15.80 -17.04 -19.33
C ASP A 43 16.53 -17.12 -20.69
N PRO A 44 17.71 -17.76 -20.75
CA PRO A 44 18.48 -17.93 -21.98
C PRO A 44 17.82 -18.88 -23.00
N ALA A 45 16.88 -19.72 -22.57
CA ALA A 45 16.24 -20.72 -23.43
C ALA A 45 14.94 -20.22 -24.08
N LEU A 46 14.51 -18.99 -23.74
CA LEU A 46 13.28 -18.40 -24.25
C LEU A 46 13.31 -18.30 -25.78
N ARG A 47 12.36 -18.95 -26.44
CA ARG A 47 12.15 -18.80 -27.88
C ARG A 47 11.26 -17.60 -28.15
N ILE A 48 11.79 -16.63 -28.89
CA ILE A 48 11.05 -15.42 -29.26
C ILE A 48 9.96 -15.80 -30.26
N ASN A 49 8.72 -15.47 -29.92
CA ASN A 49 7.58 -15.56 -30.81
C ASN A 49 7.37 -14.21 -31.52
N TRP A 50 7.47 -14.21 -32.84
CA TRP A 50 7.36 -13.00 -33.65
C TRP A 50 5.91 -12.57 -33.92
N ASN A 51 4.91 -13.38 -33.55
CA ASN A 51 3.50 -13.00 -33.72
C ASN A 51 3.00 -12.19 -32.51
N PRO A 52 2.80 -10.86 -32.66
CA PRO A 52 2.51 -9.97 -31.54
C PRO A 52 1.18 -10.26 -30.86
N PHE A 53 0.18 -10.79 -31.59
CA PHE A 53 -1.14 -11.11 -31.02
C PHE A 53 -1.06 -12.33 -30.11
N SER A 54 -0.45 -13.41 -30.61
CA SER A 54 -0.28 -14.63 -29.82
C SER A 54 0.62 -14.41 -28.60
N GLU A 55 1.66 -13.59 -28.75
CA GLU A 55 2.57 -13.25 -27.65
C GLU A 55 1.92 -12.33 -26.62
N THR A 56 1.10 -11.37 -27.06
CA THR A 56 0.26 -10.55 -26.17
C THR A 56 -0.65 -11.44 -25.33
N TRP A 57 -1.34 -12.39 -25.96
CA TRP A 57 -2.22 -13.31 -25.25
C TRP A 57 -1.46 -14.20 -24.26
N ALA A 58 -0.29 -14.71 -24.66
CA ALA A 58 0.57 -15.50 -23.79
C ALA A 58 1.01 -14.70 -22.54
N ASN A 59 1.44 -13.44 -22.73
CA ASN A 59 1.84 -12.55 -21.64
C ASN A 59 0.69 -12.23 -20.69
N LEU A 60 -0.51 -11.96 -21.23
CA LEU A 60 -1.71 -11.73 -20.42
C LEU A 60 -2.10 -12.98 -19.61
N ARG A 61 -1.99 -14.17 -20.21
CA ARG A 61 -2.26 -15.44 -19.53
C ARG A 61 -1.26 -15.70 -18.39
N ILE A 62 0.02 -15.38 -18.60
CA ILE A 62 1.04 -15.45 -17.55
C ILE A 62 0.67 -14.50 -16.41
N ALA A 63 0.34 -13.25 -16.71
CA ALA A 63 -0.06 -12.28 -15.69
C ALA A 63 -1.31 -12.72 -14.91
N HIS A 64 -2.30 -13.33 -15.58
CA HIS A 64 -3.53 -13.83 -14.97
C HIS A 64 -3.33 -15.09 -14.11
N SER A 65 -2.17 -15.75 -14.17
CA SER A 65 -1.88 -16.93 -13.35
C SER A 65 -1.79 -16.59 -11.85
N ASP A 66 -1.37 -15.37 -11.51
CA ASP A 66 -1.37 -14.84 -10.15
C ASP A 66 -2.43 -13.75 -10.03
N ARG A 67 -3.44 -14.00 -9.19
CA ARG A 67 -4.56 -13.07 -8.99
C ARG A 67 -4.12 -11.73 -8.40
N ALA A 68 -3.13 -11.72 -7.51
CA ALA A 68 -2.65 -10.48 -6.89
C ALA A 68 -1.92 -9.62 -7.93
N VAL A 69 -1.06 -10.23 -8.75
CA VAL A 69 -0.39 -9.55 -9.86
C VAL A 69 -1.41 -8.99 -10.85
N PHE A 70 -2.37 -9.79 -11.29
CA PHE A 70 -3.38 -9.36 -12.26
C PHE A 70 -4.26 -8.21 -11.72
N ASN A 71 -4.69 -8.30 -10.46
CA ASN A 71 -5.46 -7.23 -9.83
C ASN A 71 -4.64 -5.94 -9.68
N SER A 72 -3.34 -6.03 -9.40
CA SER A 72 -2.45 -4.87 -9.39
C SER A 72 -2.28 -4.26 -10.78
N ILE A 73 -2.20 -5.08 -11.83
CA ILE A 73 -2.17 -4.58 -13.21
C ILE A 73 -3.46 -3.81 -13.51
N LEU A 74 -4.63 -4.38 -13.21
CA LEU A 74 -5.91 -3.68 -13.41
C LEU A 74 -5.98 -2.37 -12.60
N GLY A 75 -5.48 -2.38 -11.36
CA GLY A 75 -5.37 -1.17 -10.55
C GLY A 75 -4.49 -0.10 -11.20
N ILE A 76 -3.34 -0.47 -11.73
CA ILE A 76 -2.43 0.43 -12.46
C ILE A 76 -3.07 0.90 -13.77
N SER A 77 -3.73 0.02 -14.53
CA SER A 77 -4.42 0.39 -15.76
C SER A 77 -5.55 1.39 -15.49
N TRP A 78 -6.27 1.23 -14.38
CA TRP A 78 -7.25 2.20 -13.93
C TRP A 78 -6.63 3.58 -13.64
N LEU A 79 -5.44 3.62 -13.02
CA LEU A 79 -4.70 4.87 -12.84
C LEU A 79 -4.34 5.51 -14.18
N TRP A 80 -3.92 4.74 -15.17
CA TRP A 80 -3.61 5.25 -16.50
C TRP A 80 -4.85 5.78 -17.23
N PHE A 81 -6.01 5.10 -17.08
CA PHE A 81 -7.29 5.63 -17.55
C PHE A 81 -7.57 7.00 -16.91
N PHE A 82 -7.55 7.04 -15.58
CA PHE A 82 -7.85 8.27 -14.83
C PHE A 82 -6.86 9.38 -15.18
N GLY A 83 -5.55 9.11 -15.07
CA GLY A 83 -4.48 10.05 -15.36
C GLY A 83 -4.51 10.56 -16.80
N SER A 84 -4.91 9.73 -17.78
CA SER A 84 -5.08 10.16 -19.17
C SER A 84 -6.19 11.19 -19.32
N VAL A 85 -7.32 11.06 -18.60
CA VAL A 85 -8.39 12.06 -18.63
C VAL A 85 -7.86 13.42 -18.18
N PHE A 86 -7.11 13.47 -17.08
CA PHE A 86 -6.53 14.71 -16.56
C PHE A 86 -5.43 15.26 -17.45
N LEU A 87 -4.44 14.44 -17.82
CA LEU A 87 -3.27 14.89 -18.56
C LEU A 87 -3.63 15.43 -19.95
N THR A 88 -4.54 14.75 -20.66
CA THR A 88 -5.00 15.20 -22.00
C THR A 88 -5.89 16.44 -21.89
N SER A 89 -6.63 16.60 -20.80
CA SER A 89 -7.55 17.75 -20.62
C SER A 89 -6.89 18.96 -19.95
N LEU A 90 -5.66 18.85 -19.43
CA LEU A 90 -5.04 19.91 -18.62
C LEU A 90 -4.68 21.15 -19.45
N ALA A 91 -4.19 20.97 -20.68
CA ALA A 91 -3.88 22.10 -21.55
C ALA A 91 -5.15 22.84 -22.03
N PRO A 92 -6.20 22.15 -22.52
CA PRO A 92 -7.51 22.77 -22.76
C PRO A 92 -8.11 23.40 -21.50
N PHE A 93 -7.98 22.78 -20.33
CA PHE A 93 -8.46 23.35 -19.07
C PHE A 93 -7.79 24.69 -18.75
N ALA A 94 -6.47 24.78 -18.88
CA ALA A 94 -5.75 26.03 -18.67
C ALA A 94 -6.16 27.14 -19.65
N ARG A 95 -6.38 26.80 -20.94
CA ARG A 95 -6.71 27.79 -21.96
C ARG A 95 -8.18 28.19 -21.92
N ASP A 96 -9.07 27.21 -21.95
CA ASP A 96 -10.49 27.40 -22.24
C ASP A 96 -11.30 27.67 -20.97
N ILE A 97 -10.84 27.20 -19.81
CA ILE A 97 -11.54 27.39 -18.52
C ILE A 97 -10.90 28.50 -17.69
N LEU A 98 -9.57 28.56 -17.63
CA LEU A 98 -8.86 29.56 -16.82
C LEU A 98 -8.49 30.83 -17.60
N GLY A 99 -8.47 30.79 -18.94
CA GLY A 99 -8.01 31.91 -19.77
C GLY A 99 -6.49 32.12 -19.75
N GLY A 100 -5.74 31.07 -19.44
CA GLY A 100 -4.28 31.09 -19.33
C GLY A 100 -3.56 30.80 -20.65
N ASN A 101 -2.35 31.34 -20.81
CA ASN A 101 -1.47 31.06 -21.95
C ASN A 101 -0.58 29.81 -21.73
N GLU A 102 0.38 29.56 -22.62
CA GLU A 102 1.31 28.42 -22.55
C GLU A 102 2.13 28.36 -21.25
N ALA A 103 2.40 29.51 -20.63
CA ALA A 103 3.11 29.55 -19.36
C ALA A 103 2.25 28.94 -18.24
N VAL A 104 0.93 29.20 -18.23
CA VAL A 104 -0.02 28.60 -17.28
C VAL A 104 -0.16 27.10 -17.53
N VAL A 105 -0.26 26.68 -18.80
CA VAL A 105 -0.29 25.25 -19.17
C VAL A 105 0.95 24.53 -18.64
N THR A 106 2.13 25.09 -18.90
CA THR A 106 3.43 24.54 -18.46
C THR A 106 3.51 24.50 -16.94
N PHE A 107 3.03 25.53 -16.25
CA PHE A 107 2.98 25.59 -14.79
C PHE A 107 2.10 24.48 -14.21
N LEU A 108 0.87 24.30 -14.70
CA LEU A 108 -0.03 23.25 -14.22
C LEU A 108 0.54 21.85 -14.49
N LEU A 109 1.15 21.61 -15.67
CA LEU A 109 1.85 20.35 -15.95
C LEU A 109 3.03 20.10 -15.00
N ALA A 110 3.76 21.16 -14.64
CA ALA A 110 4.84 21.08 -13.66
C ALA A 110 4.30 20.73 -12.27
N VAL A 111 3.25 21.41 -11.80
CA VAL A 111 2.57 21.11 -10.53
C VAL A 111 2.09 19.67 -10.49
N PHE A 112 1.42 19.22 -11.56
CA PHE A 112 0.95 17.85 -11.68
C PHE A 112 2.11 16.84 -11.57
N SER A 113 3.20 17.08 -12.30
CA SER A 113 4.39 16.21 -12.30
C SER A 113 5.11 16.17 -10.95
N ILE A 114 5.27 17.34 -10.30
CA ILE A 114 5.87 17.45 -8.97
C ILE A 114 5.01 16.72 -7.94
N GLY A 115 3.68 16.84 -8.03
CA GLY A 115 2.77 16.13 -7.14
C GLY A 115 2.95 14.62 -7.25
N ILE A 116 2.98 14.03 -8.46
CA ILE A 116 3.27 12.59 -8.64
C ILE A 116 4.58 12.18 -7.96
N GLY A 117 5.65 12.95 -8.18
CA GLY A 117 6.95 12.69 -7.56
C GLY A 117 6.91 12.77 -6.03
N ALA A 118 6.26 13.81 -5.47
CA ALA A 118 6.09 13.98 -4.04
C ALA A 118 5.26 12.84 -3.42
N GLY A 119 4.19 12.43 -4.11
CA GLY A 119 3.38 11.28 -3.73
C GLY A 119 4.15 9.97 -3.70
N ALA A 120 4.97 9.72 -4.72
CA ALA A 120 5.82 8.53 -4.80
C ALA A 120 6.87 8.48 -3.67
N LEU A 121 7.51 9.61 -3.37
CA LEU A 121 8.45 9.73 -2.24
C LEU A 121 7.75 9.60 -0.88
N LEU A 122 6.51 10.10 -0.78
CA LEU A 122 5.69 9.95 0.42
C LEU A 122 5.35 8.47 0.64
N THR A 123 5.08 7.69 -0.41
CA THR A 123 4.87 6.25 -0.30
C THR A 123 6.05 5.56 0.38
N GLU A 124 7.29 5.87 -0.01
CA GLU A 124 8.48 5.27 0.59
C GLU A 124 8.55 5.52 2.10
N ARG A 125 8.23 6.74 2.52
CA ARG A 125 8.20 7.11 3.95
C ARG A 125 7.06 6.42 4.70
N LEU A 126 5.86 6.39 4.12
CA LEU A 126 4.66 5.82 4.75
C LEU A 126 4.64 4.29 4.75
N SER A 127 5.38 3.65 3.83
CA SER A 127 5.44 2.19 3.72
C SER A 127 6.54 1.57 4.59
N GLY A 128 7.38 2.39 5.25
CA GLY A 128 8.48 1.90 6.08
C GLY A 128 9.50 1.06 5.29
N ARG A 129 9.71 1.38 4.00
CA ARG A 129 10.54 0.61 3.04
C ARG A 129 10.05 -0.82 2.77
N LYS A 130 8.80 -1.14 3.12
CA LYS A 130 8.14 -2.42 2.80
C LYS A 130 7.07 -2.20 1.73
N VAL A 131 6.59 -3.30 1.13
CA VAL A 131 5.46 -3.26 0.18
C VAL A 131 4.15 -3.20 0.96
N GLU A 132 3.65 -1.98 1.18
CA GLU A 132 2.40 -1.74 1.93
C GLU A 132 1.23 -1.37 1.01
N ILE A 133 0.39 -2.36 0.71
CA ILE A 133 -0.78 -2.18 -0.15
C ILE A 133 -1.92 -1.39 0.52
N GLY A 134 -1.88 -1.22 1.85
CA GLY A 134 -2.81 -0.37 2.59
C GLY A 134 -2.74 1.11 2.20
N LEU A 135 -1.69 1.56 1.49
CA LEU A 135 -1.62 2.92 0.96
C LEU A 135 -2.47 3.14 -0.30
N VAL A 136 -2.85 2.07 -0.99
CA VAL A 136 -3.64 2.16 -2.24
C VAL A 136 -5.03 2.78 -2.00
N PRO A 137 -5.81 2.37 -0.97
CA PRO A 137 -7.06 3.07 -0.61
C PRO A 137 -6.87 4.56 -0.32
N LEU A 138 -5.83 4.92 0.43
CA LEU A 138 -5.53 6.33 0.72
C LEU A 138 -5.31 7.14 -0.57
N GLY A 139 -4.52 6.58 -1.50
CA GLY A 139 -4.33 7.12 -2.85
C GLY A 139 -5.65 7.30 -3.60
N SER A 140 -6.47 6.25 -3.68
CA SER A 140 -7.73 6.31 -4.44
C SER A 140 -8.73 7.33 -3.88
N ILE A 141 -8.84 7.43 -2.54
CA ILE A 141 -9.76 8.34 -1.88
C ILE A 141 -9.33 9.78 -2.15
N GLY A 142 -8.04 10.07 -1.99
CA GLY A 142 -7.50 11.39 -2.30
C GLY A 142 -7.71 11.76 -3.77
N MET A 143 -7.44 10.84 -4.70
CA MET A 143 -7.71 11.08 -6.13
C MET A 143 -9.18 11.45 -6.39
N THR A 144 -10.15 10.74 -5.77
CA THR A 144 -11.58 11.08 -5.89
C THR A 144 -11.90 12.44 -5.29
N VAL A 145 -11.43 12.71 -4.07
CA VAL A 145 -11.76 13.94 -3.34
C VAL A 145 -11.25 15.16 -4.09
N PHE A 146 -9.97 15.19 -4.47
CA PHE A 146 -9.37 16.35 -5.13
C PHE A 146 -9.80 16.47 -6.59
N ALA A 147 -10.19 15.39 -7.26
CA ALA A 147 -10.81 15.47 -8.59
C ALA A 147 -12.21 16.10 -8.54
N ALA A 148 -13.01 15.73 -7.53
CA ALA A 148 -14.31 16.34 -7.31
C ALA A 148 -14.17 17.80 -6.86
N ASP A 149 -13.21 18.10 -5.97
CA ASP A 149 -12.98 19.48 -5.52
C ASP A 149 -12.51 20.38 -6.66
N LEU A 150 -11.64 19.88 -7.55
CA LEU A 150 -11.20 20.61 -8.74
C LEU A 150 -12.37 21.06 -9.64
N TYR A 151 -13.44 20.27 -9.73
CA TYR A 151 -14.68 20.68 -10.41
C TYR A 151 -15.35 21.87 -9.70
N PHE A 152 -15.48 21.82 -8.38
CA PHE A 152 -16.08 22.91 -7.61
C PHE A 152 -15.20 24.17 -7.59
N ALA A 153 -13.88 24.00 -7.49
CA ALA A 153 -12.89 25.07 -7.52
C ALA A 153 -12.92 25.81 -8.87
N SER A 154 -12.97 25.07 -9.98
CA SER A 154 -13.01 25.66 -11.32
C SER A 154 -14.32 26.35 -11.67
N ARG A 155 -15.46 25.93 -11.10
CA ARG A 155 -16.75 26.63 -11.29
C ARG A 155 -16.82 28.01 -10.65
N GLY A 156 -16.01 28.25 -9.61
CA GLY A 156 -15.98 29.53 -8.89
C GLY A 156 -15.07 30.59 -9.52
N ILE A 157 -14.34 30.24 -10.57
CA ILE A 157 -13.32 31.09 -11.18
C ILE A 157 -13.90 31.83 -12.39
N ALA A 158 -13.78 33.16 -12.38
CA ALA A 158 -14.04 33.96 -13.56
C ALA A 158 -12.85 33.81 -14.53
N PRO A 159 -13.07 33.40 -15.80
CA PRO A 159 -11.98 33.21 -16.75
C PRO A 159 -11.25 34.52 -17.02
N MET A 160 -9.92 34.44 -17.15
CA MET A 160 -9.10 35.58 -17.55
C MET A 160 -9.32 35.88 -19.04
N ALA A 161 -9.25 37.16 -19.44
CA ALA A 161 -9.37 37.53 -20.86
C ALA A 161 -8.23 36.96 -21.71
N SER A 162 -7.02 36.95 -21.15
CA SER A 162 -5.82 36.22 -21.56
C SER A 162 -4.70 36.66 -20.63
N GLY A 163 -4.04 35.74 -19.93
CA GLY A 163 -2.95 36.13 -19.05
C GLY A 163 -1.90 35.06 -18.82
N GLY A 164 -0.72 35.54 -18.45
CA GLY A 164 0.41 34.70 -18.10
C GLY A 164 0.35 34.21 -16.66
N PHE A 165 1.45 33.62 -16.22
CA PHE A 165 1.60 33.05 -14.89
C PHE A 165 1.24 34.03 -13.75
N LEU A 166 1.73 35.28 -13.82
CA LEU A 166 1.50 36.28 -12.76
C LEU A 166 0.02 36.64 -12.61
N GLN A 167 -0.70 36.77 -13.71
CA GLN A 167 -2.13 37.06 -13.68
C GLN A 167 -2.92 35.84 -13.17
N PHE A 168 -2.48 34.62 -13.51
CA PHE A 168 -3.10 33.41 -13.02
C PHE A 168 -2.97 33.26 -11.50
N ILE A 169 -1.80 33.43 -10.91
CA ILE A 169 -1.62 33.27 -9.45
C ILE A 169 -2.31 34.37 -8.62
N ALA A 170 -2.60 35.51 -9.25
CA ALA A 170 -3.33 36.61 -8.65
C ALA A 170 -4.85 36.43 -8.70
N LEU A 171 -5.33 35.42 -9.44
CA LEU A 171 -6.76 35.15 -9.60
C LEU A 171 -7.35 34.50 -8.34
N ASP A 172 -8.50 35.03 -7.90
CA ASP A 172 -9.26 34.46 -6.80
C ASP A 172 -9.64 33.00 -7.09
N GLY A 173 -9.19 32.08 -6.23
CA GLY A 173 -9.41 30.64 -6.38
C GLY A 173 -8.30 29.88 -7.12
N ALA A 174 -7.32 30.55 -7.75
CA ALA A 174 -6.23 29.89 -8.46
C ALA A 174 -5.43 28.94 -7.56
N TRP A 175 -5.13 29.36 -6.33
CA TRP A 175 -4.41 28.52 -5.36
C TRP A 175 -5.15 27.24 -4.97
N ARG A 176 -6.49 27.28 -4.97
CA ARG A 176 -7.30 26.06 -4.73
C ARG A 176 -7.15 25.08 -5.89
N VAL A 177 -7.23 25.56 -7.14
CA VAL A 177 -6.98 24.73 -8.33
C VAL A 177 -5.58 24.14 -8.32
N VAL A 178 -4.56 24.93 -7.98
CA VAL A 178 -3.17 24.48 -7.88
C VAL A 178 -3.02 23.41 -6.79
N LEU A 179 -3.63 23.63 -5.62
CA LEU A 179 -3.59 22.68 -4.51
C LEU A 179 -4.31 21.38 -4.85
N ASP A 180 -5.51 21.45 -5.43
CA ASP A 180 -6.29 20.28 -5.85
C ASP A 180 -5.52 19.46 -6.88
N LEU A 181 -4.91 20.12 -7.87
CA LEU A 181 -4.11 19.45 -8.90
C LEU A 181 -2.87 18.77 -8.30
N ALA A 182 -2.16 19.47 -7.39
CA ALA A 182 -0.97 18.95 -6.72
C ALA A 182 -1.31 17.75 -5.81
N LEU A 183 -2.40 17.85 -5.06
CA LEU A 183 -2.84 16.79 -4.15
C LEU A 183 -3.39 15.61 -4.94
N LEU A 184 -4.24 15.83 -5.95
CA LEU A 184 -4.74 14.78 -6.84
C LEU A 184 -3.60 13.97 -7.43
N SER A 185 -2.59 14.64 -7.99
CA SER A 185 -1.45 13.96 -8.61
C SER A 185 -0.51 13.33 -7.56
N GLY A 186 -0.39 13.92 -6.37
CA GLY A 186 0.25 13.31 -5.21
C GLY A 186 -0.39 12.01 -4.76
N PHE A 187 -1.72 11.98 -4.64
CA PHE A 187 -2.45 10.77 -4.29
C PHE A 187 -2.39 9.72 -5.41
N ALA A 188 -2.30 10.13 -6.68
CA ALA A 188 -1.99 9.23 -7.79
C ALA A 188 -0.61 8.57 -7.66
N GLY A 189 0.42 9.34 -7.25
CA GLY A 189 1.73 8.81 -6.89
C GLY A 189 1.66 7.78 -5.75
N LEU A 190 0.94 8.12 -4.67
CA LEU A 190 0.72 7.26 -3.52
C LEU A 190 0.00 5.94 -3.86
N TYR A 191 -0.95 6.01 -4.79
CA TYR A 191 -1.70 4.86 -5.31
C TYR A 191 -0.81 3.91 -6.14
N SER A 192 0.03 4.48 -7.01
CA SER A 192 0.76 3.71 -8.04
C SER A 192 1.91 2.85 -7.50
N VAL A 193 2.72 3.43 -6.61
CA VAL A 193 4.00 2.83 -6.17
C VAL A 193 3.81 1.46 -5.49
N PRO A 194 2.87 1.26 -4.55
CA PRO A 194 2.66 -0.04 -3.92
C PRO A 194 2.24 -1.13 -4.92
N LEU A 195 1.46 -0.78 -5.94
CA LEU A 195 1.00 -1.74 -6.95
C LEU A 195 2.15 -2.19 -7.85
N TYR A 196 2.99 -1.25 -8.31
CA TYR A 196 4.18 -1.60 -9.08
C TYR A 196 5.18 -2.42 -8.26
N ALA A 197 5.35 -2.10 -6.97
CA ALA A 197 6.21 -2.85 -6.07
C ALA A 197 5.65 -4.27 -5.83
N LEU A 198 4.33 -4.44 -5.73
CA LEU A 198 3.70 -5.75 -5.57
C LEU A 198 3.86 -6.63 -6.81
N ILE A 199 3.70 -6.08 -8.02
CA ILE A 199 3.95 -6.83 -9.26
C ILE A 199 5.39 -7.35 -9.28
N GLN A 200 6.35 -6.50 -8.95
CA GLN A 200 7.77 -6.86 -8.98
C GLN A 200 8.15 -7.88 -7.91
N SER A 201 7.58 -7.79 -6.70
CA SER A 201 7.90 -8.71 -5.61
C SER A 201 7.24 -10.08 -5.75
N ARG A 202 6.05 -10.15 -6.37
CA ARG A 202 5.31 -11.41 -6.59
C ARG A 202 5.74 -12.14 -7.86
N ALA A 203 6.18 -11.41 -8.89
CA ALA A 203 6.51 -12.01 -10.17
C ALA A 203 7.78 -12.88 -10.07
N GLN A 204 7.72 -14.09 -10.63
CA GLN A 204 8.89 -14.95 -10.79
C GLN A 204 9.93 -14.25 -11.68
N LYS A 205 11.21 -14.29 -11.29
CA LYS A 205 12.31 -13.58 -11.98
C LYS A 205 12.35 -13.85 -13.50
N THR A 206 12.01 -15.05 -13.94
CA THR A 206 11.94 -15.48 -15.35
C THR A 206 10.79 -14.87 -16.16
N HIS A 207 9.77 -14.34 -15.48
CA HIS A 207 8.54 -13.82 -16.09
C HIS A 207 8.29 -12.33 -15.80
N VAL A 208 9.06 -11.68 -14.92
CA VAL A 208 8.88 -10.26 -14.55
C VAL A 208 8.74 -9.36 -15.78
N ALA A 209 9.64 -9.47 -16.76
CA ALA A 209 9.60 -8.63 -17.97
C ALA A 209 8.32 -8.84 -18.80
N ARG A 210 7.85 -10.09 -18.91
CA ARG A 210 6.61 -10.45 -19.63
C ARG A 210 5.37 -9.95 -18.90
N ILE A 211 5.37 -9.98 -17.57
CA ILE A 211 4.32 -9.41 -16.73
C ILE A 211 4.29 -7.88 -16.86
N VAL A 212 5.45 -7.22 -16.88
CA VAL A 212 5.56 -5.77 -17.14
C VAL A 212 5.07 -5.42 -18.55
N ALA A 213 5.36 -6.26 -19.55
CA ALA A 213 4.82 -6.09 -20.90
C ALA A 213 3.29 -6.20 -20.92
N ALA A 214 2.72 -7.22 -20.26
CA ALA A 214 1.27 -7.38 -20.10
C ALA A 214 0.63 -6.16 -19.42
N ASN A 215 1.28 -5.63 -18.37
CA ASN A 215 0.86 -4.42 -17.69
C ASN A 215 0.78 -3.22 -18.65
N ASN A 216 1.83 -2.99 -19.46
CA ASN A 216 1.84 -1.88 -20.41
C ASN A 216 0.79 -2.01 -21.51
N ILE A 217 0.49 -3.23 -21.96
CA ILE A 217 -0.59 -3.48 -22.93
C ILE A 217 -1.96 -3.09 -22.36
N LEU A 218 -2.26 -3.53 -21.14
CA LEU A 218 -3.52 -3.17 -20.48
C LEU A 218 -3.60 -1.66 -20.17
N ASN A 219 -2.48 -1.05 -19.76
CA ASN A 219 -2.42 0.40 -19.55
C ASN A 219 -2.74 1.16 -20.85
N ALA A 220 -2.13 0.76 -21.97
CA ALA A 220 -2.38 1.38 -23.26
C ALA A 220 -3.85 1.25 -23.69
N LEU A 221 -4.45 0.08 -23.49
CA LEU A 221 -5.88 -0.12 -23.73
C LEU A 221 -6.74 0.85 -22.91
N PHE A 222 -6.44 0.99 -21.62
CA PHE A 222 -7.17 1.89 -20.72
C PHE A 222 -7.00 3.37 -21.09
N ILE A 223 -5.82 3.79 -21.55
CA ILE A 223 -5.58 5.14 -22.07
C ILE A 223 -6.43 5.41 -23.32
N VAL A 224 -6.51 4.45 -24.25
CA VAL A 224 -7.34 4.57 -25.46
C VAL A 224 -8.82 4.68 -25.09
N VAL A 225 -9.31 3.81 -24.20
CA VAL A 225 -10.71 3.86 -23.73
C VAL A 225 -11.01 5.18 -23.01
N ALA A 226 -10.09 5.67 -22.18
CA ALA A 226 -10.21 6.97 -21.51
C ALA A 226 -10.29 8.12 -22.51
N SER A 227 -9.41 8.12 -23.51
CA SER A 227 -9.33 9.19 -24.51
C SER A 227 -10.58 9.23 -25.39
N ILE A 228 -11.06 8.06 -25.85
CA ILE A 228 -12.31 7.96 -26.63
C ILE A 228 -13.51 8.38 -25.77
N GLY A 229 -13.59 7.90 -24.52
CA GLY A 229 -14.67 8.24 -23.60
C GLY A 229 -14.71 9.73 -23.28
N ALA A 230 -13.56 10.34 -22.99
CA ALA A 230 -13.42 11.77 -22.76
C ALA A 230 -13.85 12.57 -23.99
N ALA A 231 -13.36 12.21 -25.19
CA ALA A 231 -13.75 12.86 -26.43
C ALA A 231 -15.26 12.78 -26.69
N ALA A 232 -15.88 11.61 -26.46
CA ALA A 232 -17.32 11.41 -26.63
C ALA A 232 -18.13 12.26 -25.64
N LEU A 233 -17.73 12.33 -24.37
CA LEU A 233 -18.40 13.15 -23.36
C LEU A 233 -18.30 14.65 -23.66
N LEU A 234 -17.12 15.13 -24.07
CA LEU A 234 -16.93 16.51 -24.50
C LEU A 234 -17.75 16.83 -25.76
N ALA A 235 -17.82 15.91 -26.73
CA ALA A 235 -18.66 16.05 -27.92
C ALA A 235 -20.17 16.06 -27.59
N ALA A 236 -20.57 15.39 -26.50
CA ALA A 236 -21.93 15.44 -25.98
C ALA A 236 -22.26 16.73 -25.20
N GLY A 237 -21.31 17.68 -25.11
CA GLY A 237 -21.51 19.00 -24.50
C GLY A 237 -21.09 19.09 -23.04
N LEU A 238 -20.45 18.06 -22.47
CA LEU A 238 -19.87 18.19 -21.13
C LEU A 238 -18.68 19.15 -21.15
N THR A 239 -18.55 19.96 -20.12
CA THR A 239 -17.38 20.82 -19.92
C THR A 239 -16.21 20.02 -19.33
N ILE A 240 -14.98 20.53 -19.46
CA ILE A 240 -13.80 19.88 -18.87
C ILE A 240 -13.92 19.70 -17.35
N PRO A 241 -14.39 20.69 -16.56
CA PRO A 241 -14.69 20.46 -15.15
C PRO A 241 -15.68 19.31 -14.90
N GLN A 242 -16.75 19.20 -15.71
CA GLN A 242 -17.70 18.10 -15.59
C GLN A 242 -17.06 16.75 -15.91
N LEU A 243 -16.15 16.71 -16.88
CA LEU A 243 -15.36 15.52 -17.18
C LEU A 243 -14.50 15.09 -15.99
N PHE A 244 -13.89 16.03 -15.25
CA PHE A 244 -13.17 15.73 -14.01
C PHE A 244 -14.07 15.17 -12.92
N LEU A 245 -15.28 15.71 -12.76
CA LEU A 245 -16.27 15.16 -11.83
C LEU A 245 -16.70 13.74 -12.22
N VAL A 246 -16.94 13.48 -13.50
CA VAL A 246 -17.24 12.13 -14.01
C VAL A 246 -16.09 11.18 -13.68
N ALA A 247 -14.84 11.56 -13.94
CA ALA A 247 -13.67 10.77 -13.59
C ALA A 247 -13.58 10.50 -12.07
N ALA A 248 -13.88 11.50 -11.23
CA ALA A 248 -13.91 11.36 -9.77
C ALA A 248 -14.96 10.34 -9.30
N LEU A 249 -16.17 10.41 -9.85
CA LEU A 249 -17.27 9.51 -9.54
C LEU A 249 -16.99 8.08 -10.03
N MET A 250 -16.43 7.95 -11.24
CA MET A 250 -15.99 6.66 -11.75
C MET A 250 -14.89 6.06 -10.87
N ASN A 251 -13.92 6.87 -10.42
CA ASN A 251 -12.88 6.42 -9.50
C ASN A 251 -13.46 5.96 -8.16
N ALA A 252 -14.44 6.67 -7.62
CA ALA A 252 -15.14 6.26 -6.40
C ALA A 252 -15.89 4.93 -6.59
N ALA A 253 -16.56 4.75 -7.73
CA ALA A 253 -17.28 3.52 -8.06
C ALA A 253 -16.32 2.33 -8.23
N VAL A 254 -15.23 2.51 -8.97
CA VAL A 254 -14.20 1.48 -9.19
C VAL A 254 -13.48 1.14 -7.89
N ALA A 255 -13.11 2.14 -7.08
CA ALA A 255 -12.51 1.91 -5.76
C ALA A 255 -13.46 1.10 -4.86
N THR A 256 -14.74 1.47 -4.82
CA THR A 256 -15.77 0.73 -4.06
C THR A 256 -15.90 -0.72 -4.56
N TYR A 257 -15.89 -0.93 -5.87
CA TYR A 257 -15.94 -2.27 -6.46
C TYR A 257 -14.70 -3.10 -6.10
N ILE A 258 -13.50 -2.54 -6.26
CA ILE A 258 -12.24 -3.22 -5.95
C ILE A 258 -12.17 -3.58 -4.45
N TYR A 259 -12.57 -2.68 -3.55
CA TYR A 259 -12.53 -2.95 -2.11
C TYR A 259 -13.59 -3.93 -1.63
N ARG A 260 -14.67 -4.13 -2.39
CA ARG A 260 -15.61 -5.23 -2.17
C ARG A 260 -15.05 -6.56 -2.66
N LEU A 261 -14.30 -6.55 -3.78
CA LEU A 261 -13.71 -7.74 -4.37
C LEU A 261 -12.47 -8.24 -3.61
N VAL A 262 -11.64 -7.30 -3.15
CA VAL A 262 -10.38 -7.55 -2.45
C VAL A 262 -10.36 -6.71 -1.16
N PRO A 263 -11.07 -7.16 -0.11
CA PRO A 263 -11.21 -6.34 1.10
C PRO A 263 -9.90 -6.23 1.88
N GLU A 264 -8.90 -7.07 1.58
CA GLU A 264 -7.53 -6.96 2.12
C GLU A 264 -6.96 -5.54 1.97
N PHE A 265 -7.21 -4.83 0.87
CA PHE A 265 -6.76 -3.44 0.70
C PHE A 265 -7.33 -2.52 1.77
N LEU A 266 -8.64 -2.55 1.96
CA LEU A 266 -9.33 -1.71 2.94
C LEU A 266 -8.92 -2.08 4.37
N LEU A 267 -8.80 -3.37 4.64
CA LEU A 267 -8.41 -3.87 5.95
C LEU A 267 -6.97 -3.47 6.31
N ARG A 268 -6.04 -3.59 5.37
CA ARG A 268 -4.65 -3.12 5.54
C ARG A 268 -4.58 -1.60 5.65
N PHE A 269 -5.41 -0.86 4.92
CA PHE A 269 -5.53 0.58 5.09
C PHE A 269 -6.00 0.94 6.51
N LEU A 270 -7.08 0.35 7.01
CA LEU A 270 -7.60 0.61 8.35
C LEU A 270 -6.57 0.23 9.43
N ALA A 271 -5.92 -0.91 9.26
CA ALA A 271 -4.80 -1.34 10.10
C ALA A 271 -3.66 -0.31 10.11
N TRP A 272 -3.24 0.14 8.92
CA TRP A 272 -2.20 1.15 8.76
C TRP A 272 -2.58 2.48 9.41
N VAL A 273 -3.82 2.94 9.20
CA VAL A 273 -4.38 4.17 9.80
C VAL A 273 -4.37 4.07 11.32
N VAL A 274 -4.88 2.97 11.89
CA VAL A 274 -4.87 2.74 13.33
C VAL A 274 -3.43 2.74 13.87
N ALA A 275 -2.53 2.02 13.20
CA ALA A 275 -1.13 1.91 13.61
C ALA A 275 -0.38 3.25 13.56
N HIS A 276 -0.71 4.15 12.63
CA HIS A 276 0.01 5.42 12.45
C HIS A 276 -0.66 6.63 13.13
N LEU A 277 -1.99 6.64 13.26
CA LEU A 277 -2.72 7.72 13.94
C LEU A 277 -2.80 7.52 15.44
N LEU A 278 -3.03 6.29 15.91
CA LEU A 278 -3.25 6.01 17.34
C LEU A 278 -1.97 5.57 18.05
N TYR A 279 -1.02 5.00 17.31
CA TYR A 279 0.20 4.44 17.87
C TYR A 279 1.44 5.07 17.24
N ARG A 280 2.50 5.17 18.04
CA ARG A 280 3.85 5.38 17.50
C ARG A 280 4.56 4.05 17.59
N VAL A 281 4.44 3.23 16.54
CA VAL A 281 5.08 1.92 16.49
C VAL A 281 6.59 2.11 16.28
N ARG A 282 7.37 1.55 17.19
CA ARG A 282 8.80 1.29 17.02
C ARG A 282 8.98 -0.20 16.98
N SER A 283 9.84 -0.68 16.09
CA SER A 283 10.24 -2.07 16.09
C SER A 283 11.74 -2.19 16.28
N THR A 284 12.13 -3.11 17.15
CA THR A 284 13.51 -3.40 17.50
C THR A 284 13.78 -4.86 17.19
N GLY A 285 14.73 -5.14 16.30
CA GLY A 285 15.10 -6.50 15.90
C GLY A 285 14.21 -7.13 14.82
N SER A 286 13.38 -6.36 14.13
CA SER A 286 12.50 -6.86 13.05
C SER A 286 13.27 -7.56 11.92
N ASP A 287 14.53 -7.20 11.72
CA ASP A 287 15.46 -7.82 10.76
C ASP A 287 15.71 -9.32 11.06
N ARG A 288 15.39 -9.77 12.28
CA ARG A 288 15.48 -11.19 12.68
C ARG A 288 14.30 -12.02 12.16
N LEU A 289 13.23 -11.40 11.68
CA LEU A 289 12.10 -12.13 11.10
C LEU A 289 12.52 -12.69 9.73
N PRO A 290 12.39 -14.00 9.51
CA PRO A 290 12.87 -14.63 8.29
C PRO A 290 12.02 -14.24 7.08
N GLU A 291 12.68 -13.92 5.96
CA GLU A 291 12.01 -13.65 4.67
C GLU A 291 11.42 -14.91 4.02
N ALA A 292 11.90 -16.10 4.41
CA ALA A 292 11.43 -17.40 3.90
C ALA A 292 11.59 -18.52 4.94
N GLY A 293 10.86 -19.62 4.76
CA GLY A 293 10.95 -20.82 5.59
C GLY A 293 10.08 -20.76 6.85
N PRO A 294 9.62 -21.91 7.37
CA PRO A 294 8.63 -21.94 8.44
C PRO A 294 9.18 -21.49 9.79
N VAL A 295 8.35 -20.77 10.53
CA VAL A 295 8.70 -20.29 11.88
C VAL A 295 7.44 -20.10 12.73
N VAL A 296 7.55 -20.44 14.01
CA VAL A 296 6.53 -20.14 15.00
C VAL A 296 6.90 -18.85 15.73
N LEU A 297 6.01 -17.87 15.73
CA LEU A 297 6.17 -16.62 16.46
C LEU A 297 5.39 -16.69 17.76
N VAL A 298 6.02 -16.34 18.88
CA VAL A 298 5.36 -16.34 20.20
C VAL A 298 5.39 -14.94 20.79
N CYS A 299 4.23 -14.41 21.16
CA CYS A 299 4.13 -13.06 21.72
C CYS A 299 3.17 -12.98 22.90
N ASN A 300 3.32 -11.95 23.74
CA ASN A 300 2.36 -11.61 24.78
C ASN A 300 1.08 -11.02 24.18
N HIS A 301 -0.07 -11.20 24.87
CA HIS A 301 -1.37 -10.80 24.35
C HIS A 301 -2.04 -9.75 25.25
N VAL A 302 -1.99 -8.50 24.81
CA VAL A 302 -2.49 -7.33 25.56
C VAL A 302 -3.70 -6.69 24.88
N SER A 303 -3.86 -6.81 23.56
CA SER A 303 -5.01 -6.26 22.83
C SER A 303 -5.30 -6.96 21.49
N PHE A 304 -6.44 -6.65 20.87
CA PHE A 304 -6.74 -7.08 19.50
C PHE A 304 -5.85 -6.42 18.43
N VAL A 305 -5.23 -5.28 18.74
CA VAL A 305 -4.35 -4.54 17.84
C VAL A 305 -2.97 -5.21 17.73
N ASP A 306 -2.64 -6.12 18.64
CA ASP A 306 -1.37 -6.85 18.69
C ASP A 306 -1.08 -7.55 17.36
N ALA A 307 -2.05 -8.28 16.84
CA ALA A 307 -1.94 -8.97 15.56
C ALA A 307 -1.73 -8.00 14.39
N VAL A 308 -2.38 -6.83 14.44
CA VAL A 308 -2.27 -5.79 13.40
C VAL A 308 -0.86 -5.20 13.37
N VAL A 309 -0.28 -4.92 14.55
CA VAL A 309 1.07 -4.36 14.66
C VAL A 309 2.10 -5.39 14.22
N ILE A 310 2.01 -6.61 14.73
CA ILE A 310 2.94 -7.69 14.38
C ILE A 310 2.89 -7.94 12.87
N MET A 311 1.71 -7.90 12.26
CA MET A 311 1.54 -8.02 10.82
C MET A 311 2.20 -6.87 10.05
N GLY A 312 2.05 -5.62 10.50
CA GLY A 312 2.66 -4.45 9.86
C GLY A 312 4.20 -4.45 9.92
N GLU A 313 4.77 -5.03 10.98
CA GLU A 313 6.23 -5.15 11.12
C GLU A 313 6.81 -6.38 10.43
N SER A 314 5.97 -7.32 9.99
CA SER A 314 6.44 -8.56 9.39
C SER A 314 6.80 -8.41 7.89
N PRO A 315 7.90 -9.03 7.41
CA PRO A 315 8.29 -8.97 6.00
C PRO A 315 7.37 -9.80 5.08
N ARG A 316 6.60 -10.75 5.62
CA ARG A 316 5.70 -11.64 4.87
C ARG A 316 4.46 -11.98 5.72
N PRO A 317 3.37 -12.50 5.11
CA PRO A 317 2.12 -12.77 5.83
C PRO A 317 2.27 -13.74 7.02
N ILE A 318 1.48 -13.53 8.08
CA ILE A 318 1.45 -14.35 9.30
C ILE A 318 0.06 -14.98 9.46
N ARG A 319 0.01 -16.29 9.75
CA ARG A 319 -1.18 -17.02 10.19
C ARG A 319 -1.31 -16.91 11.70
N PHE A 320 -2.24 -16.08 12.18
CA PHE A 320 -2.49 -15.92 13.61
C PHE A 320 -3.39 -17.03 14.15
N VAL A 321 -2.99 -17.67 15.25
CA VAL A 321 -3.81 -18.62 16.00
C VAL A 321 -4.62 -17.85 17.03
N MET A 322 -5.94 -17.86 16.91
CA MET A 322 -6.84 -16.96 17.66
C MET A 322 -8.09 -17.68 18.18
N ASP A 323 -8.61 -17.24 19.32
CA ASP A 323 -9.79 -17.89 19.91
C ASP A 323 -11.01 -17.84 18.96
N HIS A 324 -11.67 -18.99 18.80
CA HIS A 324 -12.83 -19.16 17.92
C HIS A 324 -13.99 -18.18 18.21
N GLN A 325 -14.11 -17.64 19.43
CA GLN A 325 -15.15 -16.69 19.80
C GLN A 325 -14.99 -15.33 19.09
N ILE A 326 -13.75 -14.95 18.73
CA ILE A 326 -13.46 -13.71 17.99
C ILE A 326 -14.17 -13.74 16.63
N PHE A 327 -14.32 -14.94 16.04
CA PHE A 327 -15.00 -15.16 14.78
C PHE A 327 -16.54 -15.11 14.89
N ARG A 328 -17.12 -14.87 16.08
CA ARG A 328 -18.55 -14.61 16.24
C ARG A 328 -18.93 -13.17 15.90
N ILE A 329 -17.98 -12.24 16.00
CA ILE A 329 -18.19 -10.82 15.63
C ILE A 329 -18.08 -10.69 14.10
N PRO A 330 -19.14 -10.31 13.36
CA PRO A 330 -19.17 -10.40 11.90
C PRO A 330 -18.02 -9.66 11.18
N ILE A 331 -17.66 -8.48 11.68
CA ILE A 331 -16.58 -7.66 11.11
C ILE A 331 -15.22 -8.32 11.34
N LEU A 332 -14.92 -8.73 12.57
CA LEU A 332 -13.66 -9.41 12.91
C LEU A 332 -13.55 -10.79 12.26
N ARG A 333 -14.66 -11.53 12.16
CA ARG A 333 -14.74 -12.80 11.42
C ARG A 333 -14.30 -12.62 9.98
N THR A 334 -14.81 -11.59 9.32
CA THR A 334 -14.47 -11.30 7.91
C THR A 334 -13.01 -10.92 7.78
N PHE A 335 -12.53 -10.04 8.67
CA PHE A 335 -11.13 -9.62 8.73
C PHE A 335 -10.16 -10.79 8.91
N PHE A 336 -10.32 -11.57 9.99
CA PHE A 336 -9.40 -12.65 10.33
C PHE A 336 -9.51 -13.85 9.39
N ARG A 337 -10.67 -14.10 8.75
CA ARG A 337 -10.76 -15.12 7.69
C ARG A 337 -9.98 -14.74 6.44
N GLN A 338 -9.94 -13.45 6.07
CA GLN A 338 -9.16 -13.00 4.91
C GLN A 338 -7.66 -13.07 5.17
N LEU A 339 -7.24 -12.78 6.41
CA LEU A 339 -5.86 -13.02 6.88
C LEU A 339 -5.56 -14.51 7.11
N LYS A 340 -6.49 -15.40 6.79
CA LYS A 340 -6.39 -16.84 6.95
C LYS A 340 -5.98 -17.26 8.37
N ALA A 341 -6.45 -16.52 9.39
CA ALA A 341 -6.21 -16.83 10.79
C ALA A 341 -6.81 -18.19 11.17
N ILE A 342 -6.15 -18.88 12.08
CA ILE A 342 -6.48 -20.24 12.50
C ILE A 342 -7.32 -20.16 13.78
N PRO A 343 -8.62 -20.49 13.73
CA PRO A 343 -9.46 -20.50 14.91
C PRO A 343 -9.05 -21.65 15.83
N ILE A 344 -8.85 -21.37 17.12
CA ILE A 344 -8.54 -22.37 18.13
C ILE A 344 -9.57 -22.33 19.27
N ALA A 345 -9.84 -23.49 19.87
CA ALA A 345 -10.67 -23.62 21.05
C ALA A 345 -9.94 -24.50 22.08
N SER A 346 -10.34 -24.41 23.35
CA SER A 346 -9.83 -25.34 24.36
C SER A 346 -10.41 -26.74 24.12
N ALA A 347 -9.65 -27.79 24.46
CA ALA A 347 -10.12 -29.18 24.35
C ALA A 347 -11.44 -29.44 25.10
N LYS A 348 -11.67 -28.71 26.20
CA LYS A 348 -12.91 -28.79 26.99
C LYS A 348 -14.10 -28.15 26.29
N THR A 349 -13.86 -27.15 25.45
CA THR A 349 -14.92 -26.40 24.76
C THR A 349 -15.29 -27.06 23.44
N ASP A 350 -14.27 -27.40 22.64
CA ASP A 350 -14.45 -27.99 21.31
C ASP A 350 -13.16 -28.69 20.87
N ALA A 351 -13.09 -30.00 21.13
CA ALA A 351 -11.96 -30.83 20.77
C ALA A 351 -11.75 -30.93 19.23
N ALA A 352 -12.83 -30.88 18.44
CA ALA A 352 -12.75 -30.94 16.99
C ALA A 352 -12.15 -29.66 16.39
N THR A 353 -12.46 -28.49 16.96
CA THR A 353 -11.82 -27.23 16.56
C THR A 353 -10.35 -27.18 16.97
N LEU A 354 -9.99 -27.70 18.15
CA LEU A 354 -8.57 -27.81 18.54
C LEU A 354 -7.79 -28.71 17.58
N GLN A 355 -8.35 -29.85 17.18
CA GLN A 355 -7.72 -30.77 16.24
C GLN A 355 -7.51 -30.12 14.87
N ARG A 356 -8.56 -29.48 14.31
CA ARG A 356 -8.46 -28.74 13.04
C ARG A 356 -7.46 -27.59 13.10
N ALA A 357 -7.33 -26.92 14.25
CA ALA A 357 -6.33 -25.88 14.44
C ALA A 357 -4.91 -26.46 14.32
N HIS A 358 -4.64 -27.60 14.96
CA HIS A 358 -3.34 -28.26 14.86
C HIS A 358 -3.01 -28.71 13.42
N GLU A 359 -3.98 -29.28 12.71
CA GLU A 359 -3.82 -29.65 11.29
C GLU A 359 -3.55 -28.42 10.40
N SER A 360 -4.26 -27.31 10.64
CA SER A 360 -4.06 -26.07 9.89
C SER A 360 -2.70 -25.43 10.18
N ILE A 361 -2.20 -25.55 11.40
CA ILE A 361 -0.87 -25.06 11.80
C ILE A 361 0.21 -25.90 11.12
N GLU A 362 0.08 -27.23 11.15
CA GLU A 362 1.00 -28.14 10.47
C GLU A 362 1.06 -27.83 8.98
N GLN A 363 -0.08 -27.75 8.31
CA GLN A 363 -0.15 -27.40 6.88
C GLN A 363 0.52 -26.05 6.59
N ALA A 364 0.26 -25.02 7.41
CA ALA A 364 0.86 -23.70 7.21
C ALA A 364 2.39 -23.73 7.36
N LEU A 365 2.90 -24.50 8.33
CA LEU A 365 4.34 -24.67 8.52
C LEU A 365 4.96 -25.50 7.38
N ASP A 366 4.28 -26.53 6.88
CA ASP A 366 4.77 -27.32 5.74
C ASP A 366 4.80 -26.49 4.44
N GLU A 367 3.87 -25.54 4.28
CA GLU A 367 3.87 -24.54 3.20
C GLU A 367 4.94 -23.44 3.41
N GLY A 368 5.72 -23.50 4.50
CA GLY A 368 6.78 -22.56 4.82
C GLY A 368 6.28 -21.21 5.34
N GLU A 369 5.03 -21.10 5.79
CA GLU A 369 4.43 -19.86 6.31
C GLU A 369 4.85 -19.57 7.76
N MET A 370 4.55 -18.35 8.25
CA MET A 370 4.74 -17.98 9.66
C MET A 370 3.46 -18.19 10.44
N VAL A 371 3.55 -18.85 11.59
CA VAL A 371 2.42 -19.05 12.49
C VAL A 371 2.66 -18.27 13.78
N CYS A 372 1.77 -17.34 14.13
CA CYS A 372 1.89 -16.58 15.37
C CYS A 372 0.87 -17.04 16.41
N ILE A 373 1.36 -17.26 17.64
CA ILE A 373 0.59 -17.79 18.76
C ILE A 373 0.78 -16.89 19.97
N PHE A 374 -0.33 -16.68 20.67
CA PHE A 374 -0.41 -16.03 21.96
C PHE A 374 -0.62 -17.10 23.05
N PRO A 375 0.45 -17.69 23.61
CA PRO A 375 0.36 -18.89 24.45
C PRO A 375 -0.31 -18.65 25.82
N GLU A 376 -0.57 -17.40 26.20
CA GLU A 376 -1.40 -17.04 27.35
C GLU A 376 -2.85 -17.54 27.20
N GLY A 377 -3.35 -17.59 25.95
CA GLY A 377 -4.69 -18.05 25.60
C GLY A 377 -5.84 -17.19 26.11
N ARG A 378 -5.54 -16.00 26.65
CA ARG A 378 -6.47 -14.92 27.00
C ARG A 378 -5.73 -13.59 26.97
N ILE A 379 -6.44 -12.50 26.73
CA ILE A 379 -5.90 -11.15 26.89
C ILE A 379 -5.67 -10.92 28.39
N THR A 380 -4.52 -10.35 28.77
CA THR A 380 -4.22 -10.07 30.18
C THR A 380 -5.18 -9.04 30.78
N ASP A 381 -5.64 -9.29 32.01
CA ASP A 381 -6.51 -8.39 32.78
C ASP A 381 -5.72 -7.51 33.76
N THR A 382 -4.42 -7.77 33.95
CA THR A 382 -3.53 -7.03 34.88
C THR A 382 -2.33 -6.38 34.22
N GLY A 383 -2.06 -6.71 32.94
CA GLY A 383 -0.87 -6.25 32.22
C GLY A 383 0.35 -7.12 32.46
N GLU A 384 0.26 -8.05 33.40
CA GLU A 384 1.27 -9.07 33.63
C GLU A 384 1.12 -10.24 32.67
N LEU A 385 2.24 -10.93 32.43
CA LEU A 385 2.30 -12.05 31.51
C LEU A 385 1.69 -13.28 32.20
N SER A 386 0.67 -13.88 31.60
CA SER A 386 0.11 -15.13 32.10
C SER A 386 1.05 -16.32 31.81
N PRO A 387 0.95 -17.41 32.58
CA PRO A 387 1.68 -18.65 32.29
C PRO A 387 1.40 -19.15 30.87
N PHE A 388 2.45 -19.53 30.15
CA PHE A 388 2.33 -20.05 28.79
C PHE A 388 1.78 -21.46 28.79
N LYS A 389 0.74 -21.69 27.98
CA LYS A 389 0.13 -23.02 27.82
C LYS A 389 1.06 -23.95 27.02
N PRO A 390 0.97 -25.27 27.22
CA PRO A 390 1.82 -26.27 26.54
C PRO A 390 1.53 -26.41 25.02
N GLY A 391 0.60 -25.64 24.46
CA GLY A 391 0.21 -25.72 23.05
C GLY A 391 1.37 -25.48 22.08
N VAL A 392 2.27 -24.54 22.40
CA VAL A 392 3.48 -24.29 21.60
C VAL A 392 4.39 -25.52 21.55
N ARG A 393 4.60 -26.19 22.68
CA ARG A 393 5.44 -27.40 22.74
C ARG A 393 4.91 -28.50 21.81
N ARG A 394 3.60 -28.74 21.82
CA ARG A 394 2.97 -29.72 20.93
C ARG A 394 3.16 -29.41 19.44
N ILE A 395 3.17 -28.12 19.09
CA ILE A 395 3.37 -27.69 17.71
C ILE A 395 4.81 -27.95 17.30
N VAL A 396 5.78 -27.59 18.14
CA VAL A 396 7.20 -27.77 17.85
C VAL A 396 7.61 -29.25 17.85
N GLU A 397 7.01 -30.07 18.71
CA GLU A 397 7.23 -31.53 18.72
C GLU A 397 6.73 -32.20 17.44
N ARG A 398 5.64 -31.70 16.84
CA ARG A 398 5.09 -32.22 15.58
C ARG A 398 5.80 -31.64 14.36
N ASN A 399 6.15 -30.36 14.42
CA ASN A 399 6.81 -29.61 13.36
C ASN A 399 8.07 -28.97 13.96
N PRO A 400 9.25 -29.61 13.84
CA PRO A 400 10.50 -29.11 14.43
C PRO A 400 11.01 -27.87 13.67
N VAL A 401 10.40 -26.72 13.97
CA VAL A 401 10.68 -25.41 13.37
C VAL A 401 11.19 -24.44 14.43
N PRO A 402 12.00 -23.42 14.07
CA PRO A 402 12.46 -22.42 15.02
C PRO A 402 11.29 -21.63 15.62
N VAL A 403 11.46 -21.20 16.86
CA VAL A 403 10.49 -20.35 17.57
C VAL A 403 11.11 -18.98 17.85
N ILE A 404 10.48 -17.90 17.37
CA ILE A 404 10.94 -16.53 17.63
C ILE A 404 10.06 -15.90 18.72
N PRO A 405 10.60 -15.66 19.93
CA PRO A 405 9.90 -14.92 20.96
C PRO A 405 9.87 -13.42 20.62
N MET A 406 8.73 -12.80 20.84
CA MET A 406 8.50 -11.37 20.64
C MET A 406 7.80 -10.78 21.85
N ALA A 407 8.01 -9.50 22.12
CA ALA A 407 7.26 -8.77 23.12
C ALA A 407 6.70 -7.46 22.57
N LEU A 408 5.44 -7.20 22.88
CA LEU A 408 4.79 -5.91 22.70
C LEU A 408 4.85 -5.13 24.00
N ARG A 409 5.46 -3.93 23.96
CA ARG A 409 5.57 -2.97 25.06
C ARG A 409 4.61 -1.78 24.83
N GLY A 410 4.16 -1.16 25.92
CA GLY A 410 3.37 0.09 25.89
C GLY A 410 1.88 -0.05 25.58
N LEU A 411 1.34 -1.28 25.48
CA LEU A 411 -0.10 -1.51 25.25
C LEU A 411 -0.97 -1.40 26.50
N TRP A 412 -0.39 -1.59 27.69
CA TRP A 412 -1.12 -1.55 28.95
C TRP A 412 -1.51 -0.10 29.29
N GLY A 413 -2.81 0.19 29.35
CA GLY A 413 -3.33 1.56 29.48
C GLY A 413 -3.68 2.25 28.15
N SER A 414 -3.50 1.58 27.00
CA SER A 414 -3.91 2.07 25.68
C SER A 414 -5.41 1.80 25.39
N PHE A 415 -5.94 2.44 24.34
CA PHE A 415 -7.38 2.46 23.97
C PHE A 415 -8.06 1.08 23.90
N PHE A 416 -7.30 0.01 23.59
CA PHE A 416 -7.82 -1.35 23.43
C PHE A 416 -7.43 -2.32 24.57
N SER A 417 -6.79 -1.83 25.64
CA SER A 417 -6.50 -2.65 26.83
C SER A 417 -7.68 -2.68 27.80
N ARG A 418 -7.78 -3.73 28.63
CA ARG A 418 -8.79 -3.86 29.71
C ARG A 418 -8.44 -3.08 30.99
N TYR A 419 -7.55 -2.09 30.87
CA TYR A 419 -7.12 -1.29 32.02
C TYR A 419 -8.28 -0.39 32.49
N GLY A 420 -8.80 -0.65 33.70
CA GLY A 420 -9.89 0.13 34.31
C GLY A 420 -11.32 -0.32 33.98
N GLY A 421 -11.50 -1.48 33.33
CA GLY A 421 -12.83 -2.05 33.02
C GLY A 421 -12.82 -2.94 31.76
N GLU A 422 -14.01 -3.31 31.25
CA GLU A 422 -14.11 -3.98 29.94
C GLU A 422 -13.49 -3.10 28.84
N ALA A 423 -12.92 -3.72 27.80
CA ALA A 423 -12.48 -2.98 26.62
C ALA A 423 -13.64 -2.07 26.15
N PHE A 424 -13.35 -0.81 25.84
CA PHE A 424 -14.31 0.25 25.47
C PHE A 424 -15.08 0.97 26.63
N SER A 425 -14.81 0.71 27.91
CA SER A 425 -15.63 1.23 29.02
C SER A 425 -15.21 2.57 29.68
N LEU A 426 -14.00 3.11 29.44
CA LEU A 426 -13.53 4.36 30.09
C LEU A 426 -14.18 5.64 29.52
N PRO A 427 -14.36 6.77 30.23
CA PRO A 427 -14.92 8.03 29.67
C PRO A 427 -14.01 8.75 28.65
N VAL A 428 -14.56 9.36 27.60
CA VAL A 428 -13.84 10.03 26.47
C VAL A 428 -12.83 11.09 26.93
N ASP A 429 -13.13 11.74 28.03
CA ASP A 429 -12.40 12.80 28.70
C ASP A 429 -11.15 12.31 29.46
N ALA A 430 -11.18 11.08 30.01
CA ALA A 430 -9.97 10.39 30.48
C ALA A 430 -9.15 9.81 29.30
N ARG A 431 -9.81 9.45 28.18
CA ARG A 431 -9.18 8.93 26.95
C ARG A 431 -8.30 9.97 26.24
N LEU A 432 -8.66 11.26 26.28
CA LEU A 432 -7.91 12.36 25.65
C LEU A 432 -6.69 12.85 26.46
N ARG A 433 -6.73 12.74 27.79
CA ARG A 433 -5.70 13.29 28.69
C ARG A 433 -4.41 12.46 28.79
N ARG A 434 -4.41 11.18 28.42
CA ARG A 434 -3.22 10.29 28.51
C ARG A 434 -2.46 10.08 27.19
N GLY A 435 -2.81 10.84 26.15
CA GLY A 435 -2.00 11.02 24.96
C GLY A 435 -2.46 10.22 23.76
N PHE A 436 -2.76 10.92 22.67
CA PHE A 436 -3.14 10.41 21.34
C PHE A 436 -2.07 9.52 20.65
N ARG A 437 -0.97 9.16 21.34
CA ARG A 437 0.20 8.45 20.82
C ARG A 437 0.91 7.63 21.91
N SER A 438 0.26 6.60 22.44
CA SER A 438 0.98 5.60 23.24
C SER A 438 2.11 5.00 22.38
N GLN A 439 3.35 5.05 22.89
CA GLN A 439 4.47 4.42 22.22
C GLN A 439 4.29 2.92 22.29
N LEU A 440 4.24 2.30 21.13
CA LEU A 440 4.13 0.86 21.00
C LEU A 440 5.49 0.35 20.54
N GLU A 441 6.11 -0.55 21.28
CA GLU A 441 7.36 -1.17 20.82
C GLU A 441 7.16 -2.67 20.59
N LEU A 442 7.41 -3.13 19.36
CA LEU A 442 7.56 -4.55 19.05
C LEU A 442 9.04 -4.92 19.12
N VAL A 443 9.42 -5.72 20.10
CA VAL A 443 10.78 -6.23 20.26
C VAL A 443 10.83 -7.69 19.84
N VAL A 444 11.59 -7.99 18.80
CA VAL A 444 11.79 -9.34 18.27
C VAL A 444 13.09 -9.91 18.84
N GLY A 445 13.00 -11.05 19.51
CA GLY A 445 14.13 -11.74 20.12
C GLY A 445 14.91 -12.64 19.17
N GLU A 446 15.95 -13.28 19.72
CA GLU A 446 16.72 -14.29 18.99
C GLU A 446 15.90 -15.58 18.78
N PRO A 447 16.02 -16.23 17.60
CA PRO A 447 15.37 -17.52 17.36
C PRO A 447 15.81 -18.59 18.36
N VAL A 448 14.84 -19.34 18.88
CA VAL A 448 15.05 -20.50 19.74
C VAL A 448 14.92 -21.77 18.91
N PRO A 449 15.92 -22.68 18.92
CA PRO A 449 15.82 -23.98 18.24
C PRO A 449 14.65 -24.80 18.77
N ALA A 450 14.04 -25.60 17.89
CA ALA A 450 12.87 -26.43 18.20
C ALA A 450 13.05 -27.27 19.48
N GLU A 451 14.21 -27.93 19.60
CA GLU A 451 14.58 -28.81 20.71
C GLU A 451 14.60 -28.11 22.07
N SER A 452 14.86 -26.81 22.08
CA SER A 452 14.97 -25.99 23.29
C SER A 452 13.70 -25.19 23.60
N ALA A 453 12.70 -25.20 22.71
CA ALA A 453 11.53 -24.33 22.77
C ALA A 453 10.47 -24.78 23.79
N THR A 454 10.83 -24.81 25.08
CA THR A 454 9.89 -25.10 26.17
C THR A 454 9.01 -23.89 26.49
N PRO A 455 7.76 -24.09 26.95
CA PRO A 455 6.89 -22.98 27.36
C PRO A 455 7.52 -22.05 28.39
N GLU A 456 8.27 -22.61 29.35
CA GLU A 456 8.94 -21.89 30.43
C GLU A 456 10.08 -21.01 29.89
N LEU A 457 10.92 -21.56 29.00
CA LEU A 457 12.00 -20.80 28.38
C LEU A 457 11.44 -19.66 27.52
N LEU A 458 10.42 -19.94 26.72
CA LEU A 458 9.78 -18.94 25.86
C LEU A 458 9.12 -17.84 26.70
N MET A 459 8.47 -18.19 27.80
CA MET A 459 7.91 -17.23 28.74
C MET A 459 8.99 -16.32 29.32
N GLN A 460 10.12 -16.90 29.77
CA GLN A 460 11.25 -16.14 30.30
C GLN A 460 11.84 -15.20 29.25
N ARG A 461 11.99 -15.66 27.99
CA ARG A 461 12.48 -14.84 26.88
C ARG A 461 11.53 -13.70 26.57
N VAL A 462 10.22 -13.96 26.44
CA VAL A 462 9.22 -12.92 26.20
C VAL A 462 9.17 -11.91 27.35
N GLN A 463 9.29 -12.36 28.60
CA GLN A 463 9.31 -11.47 29.76
C GLN A 463 10.56 -10.57 29.78
N ALA A 464 11.74 -11.11 29.46
CA ALA A 464 12.96 -10.33 29.31
C ALA A 464 12.86 -9.30 28.17
N LEU A 465 12.28 -9.70 27.03
CA LEU A 465 12.00 -8.79 25.91
C LEU A 465 10.98 -7.73 26.29
N ARG A 466 9.98 -8.04 27.12
CA ARG A 466 8.97 -7.07 27.57
C ARG A 466 9.57 -6.00 28.49
N GLY A 467 10.50 -6.38 29.37
CA GLY A 467 11.06 -5.48 30.37
C GLY A 467 10.11 -5.17 31.52
N ALA A 468 10.55 -4.30 32.44
CA ALA A 468 9.71 -3.78 33.52
C ALA A 468 8.67 -2.78 32.96
N HIS A 469 7.48 -2.70 33.57
CA HIS A 469 6.44 -1.75 33.18
C HIS A 469 7.01 -0.32 33.15
N GLN A 470 7.07 0.28 31.95
CA GLN A 470 7.29 1.71 31.76
C GLN A 470 6.13 2.28 30.97
#